data_AF-A0A1S3XTW9-F1
#
_entry.id   AF-A0A1S3XTW9-F1
#
_cell.length_a   1.000
_cell.length_b   1.000
_cell.length_c   1.000
_cell.angle_alpha   90.00
_cell.angle_beta   90.00
_cell.angle_gamma   90.00
#
_symmetry.space_group_name_H-M   'P 1'
#
loop_
_entity.id
_entity.type
_entity.pdbx_description
1 polymer ?
#
loop_
_entity_poly.entity_id
_entity_poly.type
_entity_poly.pdbx_seq_one_letter_code
_entity_poly.pdbx_strand_id
1 'polypeptide(L)'
;MKNEKVTINEIKLTPQELGELIASIKDGTISGKIGKEILFELMAKGGTVKGLIKEKDLVQIVDTAEIEKMVDKVIADNPKQLEQYRGGKTKLQGFFAGQVMKESKGKANPKLLNKILLEKLNATS
;
A
#
# COMPACT_ATOMS: atom_id res chain seq x y z
N MET A 1 -7.28 15.26 3.64
CA MET A 1 -7.85 16.35 2.83
C MET A 1 -9.36 16.25 2.84
N LYS A 2 -10.01 16.95 3.77
CA LYS A 2 -11.44 17.27 3.68
C LYS A 2 -11.48 18.75 3.27
N ASN A 3 -12.03 19.02 2.09
CA ASN A 3 -12.49 20.34 1.64
C ASN A 3 -11.46 21.48 1.51
N GLU A 4 -10.38 21.32 0.74
CA GLU A 4 -9.75 22.48 0.11
C GLU A 4 -10.35 22.68 -1.29
N LYS A 5 -11.02 23.83 -1.50
CA LYS A 5 -11.51 24.24 -2.82
C LYS A 5 -10.33 24.78 -3.62
N VAL A 6 -9.51 23.89 -4.16
CA VAL A 6 -8.42 24.26 -5.06
C VAL A 6 -8.93 24.17 -6.49
N THR A 7 -8.81 25.26 -7.25
CA THR A 7 -9.20 25.28 -8.66
C THR A 7 -8.14 24.56 -9.48
N ILE A 8 -8.50 23.96 -10.61
CA ILE A 8 -7.54 23.23 -11.47
C ILE A 8 -6.37 24.10 -11.97
N ASN A 9 -6.52 25.42 -11.94
CA ASN A 9 -5.46 26.38 -12.29
C ASN A 9 -4.46 26.64 -11.16
N GLU A 10 -4.76 26.21 -9.94
CA GLU A 10 -3.94 26.43 -8.74
C GLU A 10 -3.12 25.19 -8.34
N ILE A 11 -3.40 24.03 -8.95
CA ILE A 11 -2.63 22.81 -8.72
C ILE A 11 -1.34 22.83 -9.53
N LYS A 12 -0.24 22.45 -8.89
CA LYS A 12 1.09 22.33 -9.54
C LYS A 12 1.29 21.01 -10.28
N LEU A 13 0.28 20.13 -10.24
CA LEU A 13 0.27 18.85 -10.95
C LEU A 13 0.13 19.09 -12.45
N THR A 14 1.06 18.54 -13.24
CA THR A 14 0.98 18.57 -14.70
C THR A 14 0.36 17.30 -15.25
N PRO A 15 -0.21 17.31 -16.47
CA PRO A 15 -0.70 16.10 -17.13
C PRO A 15 0.38 15.03 -17.30
N GLN A 16 1.64 15.44 -17.53
CA GLN A 16 2.77 14.53 -17.64
C GLN A 16 3.02 13.79 -16.32
N GLU A 17 3.08 14.50 -15.20
CA GLU A 17 3.31 13.90 -13.88
C GLU A 17 2.16 12.98 -13.46
N LEU A 18 0.92 13.32 -13.81
CA LEU A 18 -0.21 12.42 -13.60
C LEU A 18 -0.06 11.12 -14.41
N GLY A 19 0.40 11.22 -15.67
CA GLY A 19 0.69 10.07 -16.51
C GLY A 19 1.79 9.18 -15.93
N GLU A 20 2.90 9.77 -15.49
CA GLU A 20 4.01 9.03 -14.85
C GLU A 20 3.58 8.38 -13.53
N LEU A 21 2.72 9.03 -12.75
CA LEU A 21 2.17 8.48 -11.51
C LEU A 21 1.35 7.23 -11.79
N ILE A 22 0.43 7.30 -12.77
CA ILE A 22 -0.40 6.16 -13.16
C ILE A 22 0.46 5.02 -13.69
N ALA A 23 1.47 5.32 -14.51
CA ALA A 23 2.41 4.32 -15.01
C ALA A 23 3.15 3.60 -13.88
N SER A 24 3.67 4.35 -12.90
CA SER A 24 4.41 3.82 -11.74
C SER A 24 3.56 2.96 -10.80
N ILE A 25 2.24 3.19 -10.76
CA ILE A 25 1.31 2.32 -10.04
C ILE A 25 1.04 1.05 -10.86
N LYS A 26 0.87 1.19 -12.18
CA LYS A 26 0.52 0.08 -13.08
C LYS A 26 1.66 -0.92 -13.24
N ASP A 27 2.90 -0.45 -13.34
CA ASP A 27 4.10 -1.29 -13.46
C ASP A 27 4.55 -1.92 -12.13
N GLY A 28 3.97 -1.48 -11.00
CA GLY A 28 4.26 -2.02 -9.68
C GLY A 28 5.43 -1.36 -8.97
N THR A 29 6.01 -0.28 -9.50
CA THR A 29 7.07 0.49 -8.84
C THR A 29 6.61 1.03 -7.48
N ILE A 30 5.38 1.55 -7.40
CA ILE A 30 4.78 2.05 -6.15
C ILE A 30 3.38 1.47 -5.94
N SER A 31 2.94 1.38 -4.69
CA SER A 31 1.59 0.90 -4.38
C SER A 31 0.54 1.98 -4.66
N GLY A 32 -0.72 1.59 -4.84
CA GLY A 32 -1.82 2.56 -5.00
C GLY A 32 -2.00 3.49 -3.79
N LYS A 33 -1.60 3.05 -2.58
CA LYS A 33 -1.60 3.89 -1.37
C LYS A 33 -0.54 4.98 -1.50
N ILE A 34 0.68 4.61 -1.85
CA ILE A 34 1.79 5.54 -2.08
C ILE A 34 1.44 6.49 -3.23
N GLY A 35 0.84 5.99 -4.31
CA GLY A 35 0.40 6.80 -5.43
C GLY A 35 -0.57 7.92 -5.02
N LYS A 36 -1.48 7.64 -4.07
CA LYS A 36 -2.35 8.69 -3.50
C LYS A 36 -1.56 9.71 -2.69
N GLU A 37 -0.57 9.29 -1.91
CA GLU A 37 0.28 10.19 -1.13
C GLU A 37 1.11 11.11 -2.04
N ILE A 38 1.73 10.56 -3.09
CA ILE A 38 2.47 11.32 -4.10
C ILE A 38 1.55 12.29 -4.84
N LEU A 39 0.32 11.87 -5.22
CA LEU A 39 -0.64 12.75 -5.89
C LEU A 39 -0.93 14.01 -5.06
N PHE A 40 -1.15 13.85 -3.76
CA PHE A 40 -1.39 14.97 -2.86
C PHE A 40 -0.20 15.91 -2.76
N GLU A 41 1.02 15.37 -2.74
CA GLU A 41 2.22 16.20 -2.71
C GLU A 41 2.47 16.94 -4.03
N LEU A 42 2.26 16.28 -5.18
CA LEU A 42 2.35 16.92 -6.50
C LEU A 42 1.33 18.04 -6.67
N MET A 43 0.09 17.84 -6.21
CA MET A 43 -0.94 18.90 -6.28
C MET A 43 -0.55 20.11 -5.43
N ALA A 44 0.00 19.90 -4.22
CA ALA A 44 0.33 20.98 -3.29
C ALA A 44 1.67 21.67 -3.57
N LYS A 45 2.71 20.91 -3.87
CA LYS A 45 4.10 21.40 -3.97
C LYS A 45 4.66 21.36 -5.39
N GLY A 46 4.08 20.56 -6.28
CA GLY A 46 4.68 20.22 -7.57
C GLY A 46 5.86 19.28 -7.39
N GLY A 47 6.71 19.18 -8.42
CA GLY A 47 7.85 18.26 -8.46
C GLY A 47 7.64 17.13 -9.46
N THR A 48 8.44 16.08 -9.34
CA THR A 48 8.37 14.91 -10.24
C THR A 48 8.06 13.63 -9.48
N VAL A 49 7.28 12.74 -10.09
CA VAL A 49 6.96 11.41 -9.54
C VAL A 49 8.24 10.66 -9.19
N LYS A 50 9.21 10.61 -10.11
CA LYS A 50 10.50 9.93 -9.90
C LYS A 50 11.30 10.54 -8.76
N GLY A 51 11.31 11.87 -8.65
CA GLY A 51 11.97 12.59 -7.56
C GLY A 51 11.39 12.20 -6.20
N LEU A 52 10.06 12.21 -6.08
CA LEU A 52 9.35 11.87 -4.84
C LEU A 52 9.52 10.39 -4.45
N ILE A 53 9.50 9.48 -5.42
CA ILE A 53 9.74 8.05 -5.17
C ILE A 53 11.14 7.83 -4.58
N LYS A 54 12.16 8.48 -5.17
CA LYS A 54 13.56 8.34 -4.76
C LYS A 54 13.84 9.01 -3.42
N GLU A 55 13.33 10.22 -3.22
CA GLU A 55 13.54 10.99 -1.98
C GLU A 55 12.98 10.25 -0.76
N LYS A 56 11.84 9.57 -0.91
CA LYS A 56 11.11 8.96 0.19
C LYS A 56 11.25 7.43 0.28
N ASP A 57 12.12 6.82 -0.52
CA ASP A 57 12.33 5.36 -0.57
C ASP A 57 11.01 4.57 -0.71
N LEU A 58 10.20 4.93 -1.70
CA LEU A 58 8.82 4.46 -1.84
C LEU A 58 8.64 3.25 -2.75
N VAL A 59 9.75 2.62 -3.17
CA VAL A 59 9.70 1.43 -4.03
C VAL A 59 8.99 0.29 -3.30
N GLN A 60 8.17 -0.45 -4.04
CA GLN A 60 7.49 -1.61 -3.46
C GLN A 60 8.47 -2.70 -3.03
N ILE A 61 8.22 -3.26 -1.84
CA ILE A 61 8.83 -4.51 -1.39
C ILE A 61 8.16 -5.64 -2.15
N VAL A 62 8.96 -6.35 -2.96
CA VAL A 62 8.55 -7.54 -3.72
C VAL A 62 9.22 -8.82 -3.21
N ASP A 63 10.12 -8.70 -2.23
CA ASP A 63 10.74 -9.86 -1.57
C ASP A 63 9.68 -10.62 -0.78
N THR A 64 9.41 -11.86 -1.18
CA THR A 64 8.38 -12.69 -0.57
C THR A 64 8.72 -13.06 0.87
N ALA A 65 10.00 -13.27 1.20
CA ALA A 65 10.43 -13.62 2.56
C ALA A 65 10.26 -12.43 3.52
N GLU A 66 10.51 -11.21 3.05
CA GLU A 66 10.26 -10.01 3.85
C GLU A 66 8.75 -9.81 4.09
N ILE A 67 7.92 -9.99 3.06
CA ILE A 67 6.46 -9.92 3.19
C ILE A 67 5.94 -11.01 4.15
N GLU A 68 6.47 -12.22 4.04
CA GLU A 68 6.08 -13.35 4.89
C GLU A 68 6.37 -13.06 6.38
N LYS A 69 7.56 -12.52 6.69
CA LYS A 69 7.89 -12.09 8.07
C LYS A 69 6.91 -11.06 8.61
N MET A 70 6.50 -10.08 7.79
CA MET A 70 5.51 -9.08 8.21
C MET A 70 4.13 -9.70 8.42
N VAL A 71 3.71 -10.65 7.57
CA VAL A 71 2.46 -11.40 7.73
C VAL A 71 2.47 -12.21 9.02
N ASP A 72 3.53 -12.99 9.27
CA ASP A 72 3.65 -13.83 10.46
C ASP A 72 3.60 -13.00 11.74
N LYS A 73 4.31 -11.86 11.77
CA LYS A 73 4.26 -10.91 12.88
C LYS A 73 2.84 -10.39 13.11
N VAL A 74 2.17 -9.93 12.06
CA VAL A 74 0.81 -9.39 12.16
C VAL A 74 -0.19 -10.45 12.62
N ILE A 75 -0.05 -11.70 12.19
CA ILE A 75 -0.89 -12.81 12.65
C ILE A 75 -0.63 -13.09 14.14
N ALA A 76 0.64 -13.17 14.55
CA ALA A 76 1.04 -13.40 15.94
C ALA A 76 0.55 -12.29 16.89
N ASP A 77 0.55 -11.04 16.43
CA ASP A 77 0.07 -9.88 17.21
C ASP A 77 -1.47 -9.83 17.32
N ASN A 78 -2.21 -10.63 16.52
CA ASN A 78 -3.67 -10.57 16.43
C ASN A 78 -4.35 -11.96 16.54
N PRO A 79 -4.10 -12.73 17.62
CA PRO A 79 -4.57 -14.11 17.73
C PRO A 79 -6.10 -14.21 17.77
N LYS A 80 -6.79 -13.27 18.44
CA LYS A 80 -8.25 -13.25 18.53
C LYS A 80 -8.91 -13.08 17.15
N GLN A 81 -8.32 -12.23 16.30
CA GLN A 81 -8.81 -12.01 14.95
C GLN A 81 -8.52 -13.22 14.06
N LEU A 82 -7.43 -13.95 14.31
CA LEU A 82 -7.12 -15.18 13.59
C LEU A 82 -8.15 -16.26 13.91
N GLU A 83 -8.50 -16.43 15.19
CA GLU A 83 -9.56 -17.34 15.62
C GLU A 83 -10.91 -16.97 14.99
N GLN A 84 -11.28 -15.69 14.99
CA GLN A 84 -12.52 -15.23 14.34
C GLN A 84 -12.51 -15.48 12.82
N TYR A 85 -11.37 -15.26 12.15
CA TYR A 85 -11.23 -15.53 10.72
C TYR A 85 -11.44 -17.03 10.44
N ARG A 86 -10.75 -17.90 11.19
CA ARG A 86 -10.88 -19.36 11.09
C ARG A 86 -12.28 -19.86 11.50
N GLY A 87 -12.97 -19.12 12.37
CA GLY A 87 -14.38 -19.33 12.71
C GLY A 87 -15.38 -18.87 11.63
N GLY A 88 -14.92 -18.51 10.43
CA GLY A 88 -15.76 -18.18 9.28
C GLY A 88 -15.95 -16.69 9.01
N LYS A 89 -15.34 -15.80 9.80
CA LYS A 89 -15.43 -14.34 9.59
C LYS A 89 -14.40 -13.86 8.55
N THR A 90 -14.55 -14.34 7.31
CA THR A 90 -13.60 -14.12 6.19
C THR A 90 -13.31 -12.64 5.88
N LYS A 91 -14.22 -11.72 6.23
CA LYS A 91 -13.99 -10.26 6.12
C LYS A 91 -12.76 -9.77 6.89
N LEU A 92 -12.27 -10.53 7.87
CA LEU A 92 -11.03 -10.20 8.60
C LEU A 92 -9.76 -10.31 7.74
N GLN A 93 -9.81 -10.95 6.56
CA GLN A 93 -8.68 -10.92 5.62
C GLN A 93 -8.27 -9.47 5.29
N GLY A 94 -9.25 -8.58 5.07
CA GLY A 94 -8.98 -7.16 4.81
C GLY A 94 -8.38 -6.43 6.00
N PHE A 95 -8.72 -6.84 7.23
CA PHE A 95 -8.10 -6.33 8.45
C PHE A 95 -6.62 -6.70 8.50
N PHE A 96 -6.28 -7.98 8.31
CA PHE A 96 -4.89 -8.44 8.30
C PHE A 96 -4.07 -7.79 7.17
N ALA A 97 -4.63 -7.71 5.96
CA ALA A 97 -3.99 -7.03 4.84
C ALA A 97 -3.71 -5.55 5.17
N GLY A 98 -4.66 -4.87 5.81
CA GLY A 98 -4.48 -3.49 6.27
C GLY A 98 -3.36 -3.34 7.31
N GLN A 99 -3.26 -4.28 8.25
CA GLN A 99 -2.21 -4.29 9.27
C GLN A 99 -0.82 -4.51 8.66
N VAL A 100 -0.67 -5.45 7.71
CA VAL A 100 0.62 -5.66 7.02
C VAL A 100 0.98 -4.47 6.12
N MET A 101 -0.01 -3.85 5.47
CA MET A 101 0.20 -2.60 4.72
C MET A 101 0.60 -1.44 5.63
N LYS A 102 0.20 -1.45 6.91
CA LYS A 102 0.66 -0.47 7.89
C LYS A 102 2.10 -0.74 8.32
N GLU A 103 2.43 -1.99 8.63
CA GLU A 103 3.78 -2.44 9.02
C GLU A 103 4.81 -2.11 7.94
N SER A 104 4.50 -2.44 6.68
CA SER A 104 5.35 -2.13 5.52
C SER A 104 5.37 -0.66 5.11
N LYS A 105 4.68 0.23 5.86
CA LYS A 105 4.47 1.65 5.48
C LYS A 105 3.87 1.81 4.08
N GLY A 106 3.07 0.85 3.64
CA GLY A 106 2.44 0.82 2.32
C GLY A 106 3.35 0.35 1.18
N LYS A 107 4.56 -0.13 1.50
CA LYS A 107 5.53 -0.59 0.52
C LYS A 107 5.34 -2.05 0.12
N ALA A 108 4.70 -2.89 0.94
CA ALA A 108 4.45 -4.28 0.54
C ALA A 108 3.66 -4.36 -0.76
N ASN A 109 4.10 -5.20 -1.70
CA ASN A 109 3.38 -5.41 -2.93
C ASN A 109 1.98 -6.01 -2.66
N PRO A 110 0.88 -5.35 -3.05
CA PRO A 110 -0.46 -5.80 -2.68
C PRO A 110 -0.84 -7.17 -3.24
N LYS A 111 -0.33 -7.55 -4.41
CA LYS A 111 -0.64 -8.84 -5.03
C LYS A 111 0.05 -9.97 -4.26
N LEU A 112 1.36 -9.83 -4.02
CA LEU A 112 2.14 -10.80 -3.26
C LEU A 112 1.65 -10.90 -1.81
N LEU A 113 1.38 -9.76 -1.17
CA LEU A 113 0.81 -9.70 0.17
C LEU A 113 -0.49 -10.49 0.27
N ASN A 114 -1.46 -10.22 -0.60
CA ASN A 114 -2.75 -10.91 -0.54
C ASN A 114 -2.61 -12.42 -0.76
N LYS A 115 -1.69 -12.85 -1.63
CA LYS A 115 -1.40 -14.26 -1.86
C LYS A 115 -0.83 -14.92 -0.59
N ILE A 116 0.29 -14.40 -0.07
CA ILE A 116 0.99 -14.95 1.10
C ILE A 116 0.07 -14.93 2.33
N LEU A 117 -0.66 -13.83 2.53
CA LEU A 117 -1.60 -13.69 3.64
C LEU A 117 -2.71 -14.75 3.58
N LEU A 118 -3.29 -14.98 2.41
CA LEU A 118 -4.34 -16.00 2.25
C LEU A 118 -3.80 -17.39 2.54
N GLU A 119 -2.59 -17.72 2.06
CA GLU A 119 -1.92 -18.98 2.34
C GLU A 119 -1.70 -19.17 3.85
N LYS A 120 -1.20 -18.15 4.55
CA LYS A 120 -0.93 -18.20 6.01
C LYS A 120 -2.20 -18.26 6.86
N LEU A 121 -3.24 -17.52 6.50
CA LEU A 121 -4.50 -17.52 7.24
C LEU A 121 -5.25 -18.87 7.13
N ASN A 122 -5.14 -19.53 5.97
CA ASN A 122 -5.79 -20.82 5.70
C ASN A 122 -4.91 -22.03 6.06
N ALA A 123 -3.61 -21.83 6.31
CA ALA A 123 -2.76 -22.89 6.82
C ALA A 123 -3.28 -23.34 8.19
N THR A 124 -3.78 -24.57 8.24
CA THR A 124 -4.12 -25.24 9.50
C THR A 124 -2.81 -25.77 10.08
N SER A 125 -2.30 -25.13 11.13
CA SER A 125 -1.41 -25.80 12.08
C SER A 125 -2.25 -26.43 13.18
#